data_AF-A0A535ZXA2-F1
#
_entry.id   AF-A0A535ZXA2-F1
#
_cell.length_a   1.000
_cell.length_b   1.000
_cell.length_c   1.000
_cell.angle_alpha   90.00
_cell.angle_beta   90.00
_cell.angle_gamma   90.00
#
_symmetry.space_group_name_H-M   'P 1'
#
loop_
_entity.id
_entity.type
_entity.pdbx_description
1 polymer ?
#
loop_
_entity_poly.entity_id
_entity_poly.type
_entity_poly.pdbx_seq_one_letter_code
_entity_poly.pdbx_strand_id
1 'polypeptide(L)'
;MLPADSTLTNGQGSFSVTLATTGPQTITVSDAANSFSTTASVTVAAAVGPANHLVLATTATPTAGAAFSFTVTAQDSAGNTDTGYAGTVHFTSTDTSTGTVLPANATLTNGQGTFSATLFVAGAQTITATDTATASITGALNVSVRPAAASKLALTTGGAYPTAGTPLSFTATALDQYGNTDTGYAGTVHFTSSDTSTGVALPADATLTNGQGTFSATLIRAGVQTITATDNATASITGALTVTVRAASATKFAASASTTTPTAGAAFSVTLKAQDQYGNTDTAYAGRAHFTSSDTSSGVVLPGAAASLTLGAPATATVNQSFNVTVTAKDRYGNVATGYRGTVQFTSSDLLATLPANYTFTAGDAGAHSFSVTLVTPPSESVTVTDTANASLTASAQITVKLPLLP
;
A
#
# COMPACT_ATOMS: atom_id res chain seq x y z
N MET A 1 24.87 64.43 30.50
CA MET A 1 25.82 65.02 31.45
C MET A 1 26.50 66.20 30.78
N LEU A 2 26.33 67.40 31.34
CA LEU A 2 27.03 68.60 30.92
C LEU A 2 28.32 68.76 31.76
N PRO A 3 29.37 69.40 31.23
CA PRO A 3 30.56 69.74 32.01
C PRO A 3 30.20 70.72 33.13
N ALA A 4 31.03 70.77 34.18
CA ALA A 4 30.92 71.80 35.22
C ALA A 4 31.35 73.17 34.67
N ASP A 5 30.79 74.24 35.24
CA ASP A 5 31.20 75.61 34.94
C ASP A 5 32.71 75.78 35.07
N SER A 6 33.33 76.39 34.05
CA SER A 6 34.78 76.45 33.91
C SER A 6 35.22 77.75 33.27
N THR A 7 36.42 78.20 33.61
CA THR A 7 37.06 79.33 32.93
C THR A 7 37.64 78.90 31.58
N LEU A 8 37.68 79.82 30.62
CA LEU A 8 38.37 79.61 29.34
C LEU A 8 39.82 80.06 29.45
N THR A 9 40.76 79.29 28.90
CA THR A 9 42.17 79.67 28.86
C THR A 9 42.48 80.32 27.52
N ASN A 10 42.97 81.57 27.53
CA ASN A 10 43.19 82.37 26.31
C ASN A 10 41.95 82.45 25.39
N GLY A 11 40.76 82.55 25.99
CA GLY A 11 39.50 82.66 25.26
C GLY A 11 38.97 81.37 24.63
N GLN A 12 39.59 80.21 24.91
CA GLN A 12 39.19 78.91 24.35
C GLN A 12 39.12 77.80 25.42
N GLY A 13 38.35 76.76 25.13
CA GLY A 13 38.19 75.58 25.97
C GLY A 13 37.57 74.43 25.20
N SER A 14 37.89 73.19 25.58
CA SER A 14 37.25 71.99 25.05
C SER A 14 36.64 71.20 26.20
N PHE A 15 35.38 70.85 26.05
CA PHE A 15 34.60 70.20 27.10
C PHE A 15 33.86 69.00 26.53
N SER A 16 33.79 67.92 27.32
CA SER A 16 33.03 66.73 26.95
C SER A 16 31.58 66.87 27.41
N VAL A 17 30.65 66.64 26.48
CA VAL A 17 29.20 66.59 26.73
C VAL A 17 28.69 65.21 26.36
N THR A 18 27.82 64.64 27.19
CA THR A 18 27.12 63.37 26.88
C THR A 18 25.61 63.63 26.84
N LEU A 19 24.97 63.37 25.71
CA LEU A 19 23.52 63.48 25.51
C LEU A 19 22.93 62.07 25.45
N ALA A 20 21.83 61.81 26.17
CA ALA A 20 21.29 60.46 26.36
C ALA A 20 20.07 60.14 25.48
N THR A 21 19.45 61.15 24.88
CA THR A 21 18.20 61.03 24.12
C THR A 21 18.46 61.25 22.64
N THR A 22 17.97 60.32 21.82
CA THR A 22 18.08 60.39 20.36
C THR A 22 17.25 61.53 19.77
N GLY A 23 17.59 61.97 18.56
CA GLY A 23 16.90 63.04 17.85
C GLY A 23 17.54 64.41 18.04
N PRO A 24 16.86 65.49 17.60
CA PRO A 24 17.39 66.85 17.70
C PRO A 24 17.50 67.27 19.17
N GLN A 25 18.69 67.72 19.56
CA GLN A 25 19.03 68.26 20.87
C GLN A 25 19.69 69.64 20.71
N THR A 26 19.78 70.38 21.79
CA THR A 26 20.51 71.66 21.83
C THR A 26 21.48 71.69 23.01
N ILE A 27 22.57 72.43 22.85
CA ILE A 27 23.53 72.76 23.90
C ILE A 27 23.61 74.28 23.97
N THR A 28 23.21 74.86 25.10
CA THR A 28 23.29 76.30 25.34
C THR A 28 24.44 76.58 26.30
N VAL A 29 25.28 77.55 25.96
CA VAL A 29 26.35 78.06 26.82
C VAL A 29 26.05 79.53 27.10
N SER A 30 26.11 79.93 28.36
CA SER A 30 25.86 81.31 28.78
C SER A 30 26.87 81.76 29.84
N ASP A 31 27.23 83.04 29.77
CA ASP A 31 27.98 83.73 30.83
C ASP A 31 27.03 84.73 31.50
N ALA A 32 26.64 84.44 32.73
CA ALA A 32 25.71 85.26 33.50
C ALA A 32 26.31 86.61 33.90
N ALA A 33 27.62 86.69 34.14
CA ALA A 33 28.29 87.92 34.56
C ALA A 33 28.37 88.93 33.40
N ASN A 34 28.50 88.44 32.17
CA ASN A 34 28.65 89.27 30.97
C ASN A 34 27.42 89.26 30.03
N SER A 35 26.34 88.56 30.40
CA SER A 35 25.11 88.43 29.60
C SER A 35 25.33 87.88 28.18
N PHE A 36 26.29 86.98 27.99
CA PHE A 36 26.50 86.29 26.72
C PHE A 36 25.74 84.97 26.71
N SER A 37 25.17 84.59 25.57
CA SER A 37 24.58 83.26 25.39
C SER A 37 24.60 82.86 23.92
N THR A 38 24.83 81.57 23.67
CA THR A 38 24.67 80.98 22.34
C THR A 38 24.18 79.55 22.46
N THR A 39 23.49 79.06 21.43
CA THR A 39 22.94 77.70 21.38
C THR A 39 23.43 77.00 20.12
N ALA A 40 23.99 75.82 20.30
CA ALA A 40 24.31 74.89 19.23
C ALA A 40 23.22 73.81 19.14
N SER A 41 22.72 73.54 17.93
CA SER A 41 21.84 72.39 17.67
C SER A 41 22.68 71.18 17.27
N VAL A 42 22.38 70.02 17.87
CA VAL A 42 23.06 68.75 17.62
C VAL A 42 22.00 67.66 17.46
N THR A 43 22.06 66.87 16.39
CA THR A 43 21.19 65.69 16.26
C THR A 43 21.93 64.46 16.79
N VAL A 44 21.42 63.88 17.87
CA VAL A 44 21.98 62.66 18.48
C VAL A 44 21.40 61.46 17.74
N ALA A 45 22.23 60.73 16.99
CA ALA A 45 21.81 59.48 16.38
C ALA A 45 21.53 58.42 17.46
N ALA A 46 20.65 57.45 17.16
CA ALA A 46 20.57 56.24 17.97
C ALA A 46 21.94 55.58 18.04
N ALA A 47 22.38 55.22 19.24
CA ALA A 47 23.55 54.37 19.41
C ALA A 47 23.18 53.00 18.81
N VAL A 48 23.67 52.73 17.61
CA VAL A 48 23.49 51.44 16.96
C VAL A 48 24.43 50.46 17.67
N GLY A 49 23.86 49.54 18.44
CA GLY A 49 24.63 48.46 19.04
C GLY A 49 25.03 47.42 17.98
N PRO A 50 26.01 46.54 18.27
CA PRO A 50 26.26 45.39 17.42
C PRO A 50 25.00 44.51 17.34
N ALA A 51 24.74 43.95 16.17
CA ALA A 51 23.61 43.03 15.99
C ALA A 51 23.70 41.86 16.97
N ASN A 52 22.58 41.52 17.61
CA ASN A 52 22.46 40.33 18.46
C ASN A 52 21.41 39.34 17.94
N HIS A 53 20.64 39.71 16.92
CA HIS A 53 19.67 38.84 16.25
C HIS A 53 19.44 39.28 14.80
N LEU A 54 18.82 38.39 14.02
CA LEU A 54 18.34 38.67 12.67
C LEU A 54 16.82 38.73 12.68
N VAL A 55 16.26 39.68 11.93
CA VAL A 55 14.82 39.78 11.68
C VAL A 55 14.55 39.45 10.23
N LEU A 56 13.68 38.48 9.99
CA LEU A 56 13.25 38.12 8.64
C LEU A 56 11.80 38.54 8.43
N ALA A 57 11.49 39.05 7.25
CA ALA A 57 10.13 39.46 6.90
C ALA A 57 9.81 39.16 5.43
N THR A 58 8.54 38.85 5.17
CA THR A 58 7.99 38.77 3.82
C THR A 58 6.54 39.23 3.82
N THR A 59 6.09 39.78 2.70
CA THR A 59 4.67 40.01 2.41
C THR A 59 4.10 38.97 1.44
N ALA A 60 4.93 38.03 0.99
CA ALA A 60 4.52 36.98 0.06
C ALA A 60 3.69 35.90 0.75
N THR A 61 2.77 35.30 0.00
CA THR A 61 2.04 34.09 0.37
C THR A 61 2.56 32.93 -0.49
N PRO A 62 3.62 32.24 -0.06
CA PRO A 62 4.32 31.30 -0.92
C PRO A 62 3.42 30.15 -1.38
N THR A 63 3.62 29.71 -2.61
CA THR A 63 2.98 28.52 -3.19
C THR A 63 4.06 27.45 -3.42
N ALA A 64 3.74 26.19 -3.15
CA ALA A 64 4.67 25.08 -3.32
C ALA A 64 5.30 25.06 -4.71
N GLY A 65 6.63 25.00 -4.76
CA GLY A 65 7.43 25.04 -5.98
C GLY A 65 7.60 26.42 -6.63
N ALA A 66 7.00 27.49 -6.08
CA ALA A 66 7.21 28.85 -6.55
C ALA A 66 8.21 29.60 -5.66
N ALA A 67 9.13 30.33 -6.29
CA ALA A 67 10.06 31.19 -5.57
C ALA A 67 9.35 32.40 -4.97
N PHE A 68 9.74 32.79 -3.75
CA PHE A 68 9.26 34.00 -3.09
C PHE A 68 10.40 34.76 -2.42
N SER A 69 10.25 36.07 -2.33
CA SER A 69 11.25 36.95 -1.74
C SER A 69 10.98 37.25 -0.27
N PHE A 70 12.04 37.44 0.50
CA PHE A 70 12.00 37.90 1.89
C PHE A 70 13.23 38.76 2.19
N THR A 71 13.18 39.56 3.25
CA THR A 71 14.29 40.38 3.70
C THR A 71 14.92 39.79 4.96
N VAL A 72 16.19 40.12 5.20
CA VAL A 72 16.91 39.91 6.45
C VAL A 72 17.45 41.26 6.90
N THR A 73 17.26 41.59 8.17
CA THR A 73 17.82 42.79 8.82
C THR A 73 18.58 42.36 10.07
N ALA A 74 19.85 42.72 10.19
CA ALA A 74 20.62 42.54 11.41
C ALA A 74 20.26 43.66 12.40
N GLN A 75 19.77 43.30 13.59
CA GLN A 75 19.31 44.25 14.59
C GLN A 75 20.00 44.08 15.95
N ASP A 76 20.19 45.19 16.65
CA ASP A 76 20.63 45.23 18.04
C ASP A 76 19.49 44.89 19.01
N SER A 77 19.78 44.82 20.32
CA SER A 77 18.77 44.52 21.34
C SER A 77 17.62 45.53 21.45
N ALA A 78 17.77 46.72 20.87
CA ALA A 78 16.77 47.78 20.87
C ALA A 78 15.95 47.80 19.56
N GLY A 79 16.25 46.91 18.60
CA GLY A 79 15.56 46.82 17.30
C GLY A 79 16.12 47.76 16.23
N ASN A 80 17.27 48.41 16.46
CA ASN A 80 17.90 49.25 15.46
C ASN A 80 18.68 48.40 14.45
N THR A 81 18.71 48.81 13.18
CA THR A 81 19.51 48.14 12.16
C THR A 81 21.00 48.42 12.36
N ASP A 82 21.80 47.36 12.53
CA ASP A 82 23.27 47.44 12.57
C ASP A 82 23.81 47.56 11.14
N THR A 83 24.02 48.79 10.68
CA THR A 83 24.55 49.06 9.33
C THR A 83 26.01 48.62 9.16
N GLY A 84 26.74 48.39 10.26
CA GLY A 84 28.11 47.89 10.26
C GLY A 84 28.22 46.37 10.29
N TYR A 85 27.11 45.64 10.36
CA TYR A 85 27.10 44.19 10.37
C TYR A 85 27.73 43.62 9.09
N ALA A 86 28.89 42.98 9.26
CA ALA A 86 29.69 42.37 8.18
C ALA A 86 29.62 40.83 8.18
N GLY A 87 28.75 40.24 9.00
CA GLY A 87 28.58 38.80 9.13
C GLY A 87 28.04 38.14 7.87
N THR A 88 28.32 36.84 7.72
CA THR A 88 27.76 36.02 6.63
C THR A 88 26.59 35.23 7.17
N VAL A 89 25.44 35.33 6.50
CA VAL A 89 24.21 34.66 6.87
C VAL A 89 24.09 33.32 6.14
N HIS A 90 23.81 32.26 6.88
CA HIS A 90 23.45 30.93 6.36
C HIS A 90 21.96 30.66 6.61
N PHE A 91 21.33 29.91 5.69
CA PHE A 91 19.90 29.61 5.73
C PHE A 91 19.63 28.11 5.84
N THR A 92 18.69 27.75 6.70
CA THR A 92 18.11 26.41 6.80
C THR A 92 16.58 26.49 6.75
N SER A 93 15.90 25.36 6.51
CA SER A 93 14.44 25.31 6.52
C SER A 93 13.91 24.00 7.09
N THR A 94 12.68 24.05 7.62
CA THR A 94 11.90 22.86 7.98
C THR A 94 11.41 22.08 6.75
N ASP A 95 11.46 22.67 5.56
CA ASP A 95 11.16 21.98 4.31
C ASP A 95 12.33 21.09 3.86
N THR A 96 12.19 19.79 4.12
CA THR A 96 13.21 18.79 3.81
C THR A 96 13.06 18.15 2.43
N SER A 97 12.19 18.70 1.57
CA SER A 97 12.01 18.20 0.20
C SER A 97 13.30 18.28 -0.60
N THR A 98 13.57 17.29 -1.45
CA THR A 98 14.79 17.23 -2.27
C THR A 98 14.91 18.36 -3.30
N GLY A 99 13.83 19.11 -3.54
CA GLY A 99 13.80 20.27 -4.44
C GLY A 99 13.99 21.63 -3.74
N THR A 100 13.96 21.69 -2.41
CA THR A 100 14.01 22.95 -1.66
C THR A 100 15.22 23.79 -2.05
N VAL A 101 14.97 25.05 -2.44
CA VAL A 101 16.02 26.01 -2.82
C VAL A 101 16.08 27.09 -1.76
N LEU A 102 17.19 27.16 -1.05
CA LEU A 102 17.49 28.24 -0.10
C LEU A 102 18.56 29.17 -0.69
N PRO A 103 18.64 30.42 -0.21
CA PRO A 103 19.70 31.32 -0.64
C PRO A 103 21.08 30.75 -0.28
N ALA A 104 22.07 31.03 -1.13
CA ALA A 104 23.46 30.80 -0.77
C ALA A 104 23.88 31.71 0.41
N ASN A 105 24.95 31.32 1.09
CA ASN A 105 25.54 32.13 2.15
C ASN A 105 25.91 33.52 1.60
N ALA A 106 25.51 34.58 2.30
CA ALA A 106 25.71 35.94 1.83
C ALA A 106 25.94 36.92 2.97
N THR A 107 26.71 37.97 2.70
CA THR A 107 26.84 39.14 3.58
C THR A 107 25.65 40.08 3.39
N LEU A 108 25.35 40.88 4.41
CA LEU A 108 24.35 41.94 4.31
C LEU A 108 25.00 43.28 3.89
N THR A 109 24.28 44.10 3.14
CA THR A 109 24.71 45.46 2.78
C THR A 109 23.99 46.46 3.66
N ASN A 110 24.72 47.27 4.43
CA ASN A 110 24.15 48.19 5.43
C ASN A 110 23.19 47.48 6.39
N GLY A 111 23.58 46.29 6.88
CA GLY A 111 22.79 45.49 7.82
C GLY A 111 21.53 44.85 7.23
N GLN A 112 21.33 44.90 5.91
CA GLN A 112 20.13 44.39 5.25
C GLN A 112 20.43 43.57 3.98
N GLY A 113 19.51 42.68 3.62
CA GLY A 113 19.57 41.92 2.37
C GLY A 113 18.21 41.40 1.95
N THR A 114 18.03 41.22 0.64
CA THR A 114 16.84 40.60 0.05
C THR A 114 17.23 39.27 -0.56
N PHE A 115 16.45 38.24 -0.25
CA PHE A 115 16.72 36.86 -0.58
C PHE A 115 15.50 36.21 -1.22
N SER A 116 15.71 35.07 -1.88
CA SER A 116 14.65 34.27 -2.50
C SER A 116 14.78 32.81 -2.07
N ALA A 117 13.65 32.18 -1.75
CA ALA A 117 13.58 30.76 -1.44
C ALA A 117 12.44 30.10 -2.22
N THR A 118 12.55 28.79 -2.44
CA THR A 118 11.49 27.95 -3.01
C THR A 118 11.26 26.76 -2.09
N LEU A 119 10.04 26.64 -1.56
CA LEU A 119 9.60 25.57 -0.66
C LEU A 119 8.56 24.70 -1.37
N PHE A 120 8.41 23.44 -0.98
CA PHE A 120 7.63 22.42 -1.69
C PHE A 120 6.58 21.72 -0.82
N VAL A 121 6.74 21.69 0.50
CA VAL A 121 5.72 21.15 1.42
C VAL A 121 4.74 22.27 1.79
N ALA A 122 3.46 22.02 1.54
CA ALA A 122 2.40 22.92 1.95
C ALA A 122 2.17 22.89 3.47
N GLY A 123 1.72 24.01 4.04
CA GLY A 123 1.51 24.18 5.46
C GLY A 123 2.55 25.10 6.11
N ALA A 124 2.62 25.07 7.44
CA ALA A 124 3.52 25.91 8.21
C ALA A 124 4.97 25.48 8.00
N GLN A 125 5.81 26.40 7.53
CA GLN A 125 7.23 26.20 7.30
C GLN A 125 8.04 27.35 7.89
N THR A 126 9.26 27.03 8.31
CA THR A 126 10.19 28.00 8.87
C THR A 126 11.45 28.05 8.02
N ILE A 127 11.94 29.26 7.74
CA ILE A 127 13.32 29.51 7.26
C ILE A 127 14.08 30.14 8.41
N THR A 128 15.22 29.56 8.78
CA THR A 128 16.10 30.10 9.83
C THR A 128 17.34 30.69 9.18
N ALA A 129 17.65 31.93 9.53
CA ALA A 129 18.91 32.59 9.19
C ALA A 129 19.83 32.55 10.41
N THR A 130 21.10 32.24 10.21
CA THR A 130 22.09 32.21 11.29
C THR A 130 23.41 32.75 10.78
N ASP A 131 24.03 33.64 11.56
CA ASP A 131 25.39 34.10 11.29
C ASP A 131 26.37 32.92 11.38
N THR A 132 27.23 32.76 10.38
CA THR A 132 28.14 31.62 10.29
C THR A 132 29.31 31.67 11.27
N ALA A 133 29.69 32.85 11.76
CA ALA A 133 30.77 33.04 12.71
C ALA A 133 30.25 33.08 14.16
N THR A 134 29.05 33.62 14.36
CA THR A 134 28.43 33.88 15.67
C THR A 134 27.02 33.30 15.70
N ALA A 135 26.92 31.99 15.93
CA ALA A 135 25.66 31.25 15.84
C ALA A 135 24.51 31.76 16.76
N SER A 136 24.81 32.58 17.77
CA SER A 136 23.79 33.24 18.60
C SER A 136 23.04 34.35 17.88
N ILE A 137 23.60 34.93 16.80
CA ILE A 137 22.94 35.91 15.94
C ILE A 137 22.09 35.12 14.94
N THR A 138 20.83 34.93 15.30
CA THR A 138 19.89 34.09 14.54
C THR A 138 18.53 34.77 14.40
N GLY A 139 17.72 34.31 13.45
CA GLY A 139 16.38 34.79 13.17
C GLY A 139 15.56 33.74 12.42
N ALA A 140 14.24 33.83 12.51
CA ALA A 140 13.34 32.89 11.83
C ALA A 140 12.22 33.62 11.08
N LEU A 141 11.93 33.14 9.88
CA LEU A 141 10.77 33.50 9.09
C LEU A 141 9.77 32.34 9.11
N ASN A 142 8.59 32.57 9.65
CA ASN A 142 7.49 31.60 9.60
C ASN A 142 6.55 31.96 8.46
N VAL A 143 6.28 31.02 7.57
CA VAL A 143 5.35 31.16 6.44
C VAL A 143 4.36 30.02 6.42
N SER A 144 3.18 30.26 5.86
CA SER A 144 2.25 29.19 5.50
C SER A 144 2.30 29.00 3.99
N VAL A 145 2.92 27.93 3.54
CA VAL A 145 3.06 27.57 2.13
C VAL A 145 1.72 27.01 1.65
N ARG A 146 1.15 27.61 0.61
CA ARG A 146 -0.04 27.09 -0.06
C ARG A 146 0.35 25.92 -0.97
N PRO A 147 -0.48 24.88 -1.09
CA PRO A 147 -0.28 23.86 -2.11
C PRO A 147 -0.30 24.49 -3.52
N ALA A 148 0.37 23.86 -4.47
CA ALA A 148 0.19 24.19 -5.88
C ALA A 148 -1.17 23.67 -6.38
N ALA A 149 -1.55 24.02 -7.61
CA ALA A 149 -2.78 23.52 -8.20
C ALA A 149 -2.74 21.98 -8.32
N ALA A 150 -3.87 21.33 -8.06
CA ALA A 150 -3.98 19.88 -8.21
C ALA A 150 -3.56 19.41 -9.61
N SER A 151 -2.73 18.37 -9.65
CA SER A 151 -2.29 17.70 -10.88
C SER A 151 -2.86 16.29 -11.02
N LYS A 152 -3.35 15.72 -9.93
CA LYS A 152 -3.89 14.35 -9.87
C LYS A 152 -4.92 14.21 -8.74
N LEU A 153 -5.74 13.17 -8.84
CA LEU A 153 -6.56 12.69 -7.72
C LEU A 153 -5.89 11.45 -7.12
N ALA A 154 -5.93 11.32 -5.80
CA ALA A 154 -5.57 10.10 -5.10
C ALA A 154 -6.82 9.52 -4.46
N LEU A 155 -7.11 8.25 -4.75
CA LEU A 155 -8.22 7.54 -4.12
C LEU A 155 -7.65 6.52 -3.15
N THR A 156 -8.19 6.49 -1.94
CA THR A 156 -7.74 5.54 -0.90
C THR A 156 -8.91 4.90 -0.18
N THR A 157 -8.73 3.66 0.27
CA THR A 157 -9.68 2.95 1.13
C THR A 157 -8.91 2.28 2.27
N GLY A 158 -9.61 1.90 3.34
CA GLY A 158 -9.01 1.28 4.53
C GLY A 158 -8.54 -0.17 4.35
N GLY A 159 -8.14 -0.57 3.13
CA GLY A 159 -7.70 -1.94 2.82
C GLY A 159 -8.81 -3.00 2.83
N ALA A 160 -10.07 -2.60 2.71
CA ALA A 160 -11.20 -3.52 2.72
C ALA A 160 -11.32 -4.30 1.40
N TYR A 161 -11.69 -5.57 1.50
CA TYR A 161 -12.12 -6.41 0.37
C TYR A 161 -13.65 -6.44 0.36
N PRO A 162 -14.32 -5.55 -0.38
CA PRO A 162 -15.78 -5.47 -0.34
C PRO A 162 -16.40 -6.75 -0.89
N THR A 163 -17.54 -7.15 -0.32
CA THR A 163 -18.36 -8.22 -0.87
C THR A 163 -19.25 -7.65 -1.99
N ALA A 164 -19.46 -8.40 -3.06
CA ALA A 164 -20.34 -8.02 -4.17
C ALA A 164 -21.71 -7.56 -3.66
N GLY A 165 -22.16 -6.40 -4.13
CA GLY A 165 -23.42 -5.78 -3.71
C GLY A 165 -23.37 -5.02 -2.39
N THR A 166 -22.21 -4.97 -1.70
CA THR A 166 -22.04 -4.18 -0.48
C THR A 166 -21.33 -2.85 -0.76
N PRO A 167 -21.73 -1.73 -0.11
CA PRO A 167 -21.06 -0.44 -0.29
C PRO A 167 -19.63 -0.44 0.25
N LEU A 168 -18.70 0.07 -0.55
CA LEU A 168 -17.31 0.36 -0.21
C LEU A 168 -17.14 1.86 0.02
N SER A 169 -16.68 2.26 1.20
CA SER A 169 -16.26 3.63 1.48
C SER A 169 -14.81 3.87 1.05
N PHE A 170 -14.56 5.03 0.45
CA PHE A 170 -13.23 5.49 0.03
C PHE A 170 -13.15 7.01 0.06
N THR A 171 -11.93 7.55 0.11
CA THR A 171 -11.68 8.99 0.00
C THR A 171 -11.13 9.33 -1.37
N ALA A 172 -11.40 10.54 -1.84
CA ALA A 172 -10.69 11.17 -2.95
C ALA A 172 -10.01 12.44 -2.44
N THR A 173 -8.75 12.62 -2.81
CA THR A 173 -7.91 13.77 -2.42
C THR A 173 -7.30 14.38 -3.68
N ALA A 174 -7.51 15.68 -3.89
CA ALA A 174 -6.84 16.45 -4.94
C ALA A 174 -5.41 16.78 -4.49
N LEU A 175 -4.43 16.29 -5.24
CA LEU A 175 -3.01 16.46 -4.93
C LEU A 175 -2.29 17.24 -6.02
N ASP A 176 -1.40 18.15 -5.61
CA ASP A 176 -0.45 18.78 -6.52
C ASP A 176 0.66 17.80 -6.96
N GLN A 177 1.57 18.25 -7.82
CA GLN A 177 2.64 17.38 -8.33
C GLN A 177 3.64 16.94 -7.24
N TYR A 178 3.67 17.63 -6.10
CA TYR A 178 4.55 17.36 -4.96
C TYR A 178 3.87 16.47 -3.91
N GLY A 179 2.58 16.17 -4.08
CA GLY A 179 1.81 15.34 -3.16
C GLY A 179 1.15 16.12 -2.03
N ASN A 180 1.09 17.45 -2.11
CA ASN A 180 0.32 18.25 -1.15
C ASN A 180 -1.16 18.25 -1.52
N THR A 181 -2.04 18.23 -0.52
CA THR A 181 -3.48 18.42 -0.73
C THR A 181 -3.76 19.85 -1.17
N ASP A 182 -4.30 20.03 -2.38
CA ASP A 182 -4.79 21.31 -2.87
C ASP A 182 -6.11 21.68 -2.20
N THR A 183 -6.02 22.39 -1.07
CA THR A 183 -7.19 22.80 -0.30
C THR A 183 -8.07 23.82 -1.03
N GLY A 184 -7.57 24.45 -2.09
CA GLY A 184 -8.32 25.37 -2.95
C GLY A 184 -8.96 24.71 -4.17
N TYR A 185 -8.81 23.39 -4.33
CA TYR A 185 -9.38 22.67 -5.46
C TYR A 185 -10.92 22.81 -5.50
N ALA A 186 -11.41 23.42 -6.57
CA ALA A 186 -12.84 23.73 -6.79
C ALA A 186 -13.49 22.86 -7.89
N GLY A 187 -12.76 21.87 -8.40
CA GLY A 187 -13.22 21.00 -9.48
C GLY A 187 -14.32 20.03 -9.05
N THR A 188 -15.09 19.56 -10.02
CA THR A 188 -16.11 18.53 -9.84
C THR A 188 -15.53 17.19 -10.28
N VAL A 189 -15.54 16.21 -9.37
CA VAL A 189 -15.01 14.87 -9.61
C VAL A 189 -16.13 13.97 -10.13
N HIS A 190 -15.88 13.33 -11.27
CA HIS A 190 -16.70 12.28 -11.86
C HIS A 190 -16.09 10.91 -11.60
N PHE A 191 -16.93 9.90 -11.32
CA PHE A 191 -16.48 8.53 -11.03
C PHE A 191 -16.94 7.55 -12.10
N THR A 192 -16.02 6.69 -12.53
CA THR A 192 -16.30 5.55 -13.41
C THR A 192 -15.76 4.26 -12.79
N SER A 193 -16.18 3.11 -13.31
CA SER A 193 -15.70 1.80 -12.86
C SER A 193 -15.48 0.86 -14.03
N SER A 194 -14.48 -0.01 -13.88
CA SER A 194 -14.28 -1.18 -14.74
C SER A 194 -15.35 -2.26 -14.55
N ASP A 195 -16.14 -2.19 -13.46
CA ASP A 195 -17.30 -3.05 -13.27
C ASP A 195 -18.49 -2.51 -14.05
N THR A 196 -18.83 -3.19 -15.14
CA THR A 196 -19.95 -2.85 -16.03
C THR A 196 -21.22 -3.65 -15.72
N SER A 197 -21.27 -4.34 -14.59
CA SER A 197 -22.40 -5.20 -14.23
C SER A 197 -23.64 -4.38 -13.86
N THR A 198 -24.82 -4.92 -14.15
CA THR A 198 -26.08 -4.31 -13.71
C THR A 198 -26.14 -4.25 -12.18
N GLY A 199 -26.47 -3.08 -11.64
CA GLY A 199 -26.56 -2.85 -10.19
C GLY A 199 -25.31 -2.21 -9.57
N VAL A 200 -24.26 -1.95 -10.36
CA VAL A 200 -23.16 -1.08 -9.92
C VAL A 200 -23.71 0.31 -9.59
N ALA A 201 -23.35 0.81 -8.43
CA ALA A 201 -23.72 2.15 -7.98
C ALA A 201 -22.45 2.94 -7.69
N LEU A 202 -22.26 4.05 -8.40
CA LEU A 202 -21.13 4.97 -8.21
C LEU A 202 -21.62 6.25 -7.53
N PRO A 203 -20.72 7.01 -6.87
CA PRO A 203 -21.06 8.32 -6.37
C PRO A 203 -21.52 9.24 -7.51
N ALA A 204 -22.43 10.14 -7.21
CA ALA A 204 -22.72 11.26 -8.09
C ALA A 204 -21.51 12.20 -8.18
N ASP A 205 -21.47 12.99 -9.25
CA ASP A 205 -20.48 14.05 -9.43
C ASP A 205 -20.51 15.01 -8.24
N ALA A 206 -19.33 15.30 -7.69
CA ALA A 206 -19.23 16.09 -6.46
C ALA A 206 -17.97 16.96 -6.44
N THR A 207 -18.07 18.11 -5.78
CA THR A 207 -16.91 18.92 -5.43
C THR A 207 -16.22 18.36 -4.20
N LEU A 208 -14.94 18.70 -4.02
CA LEU A 208 -14.18 18.35 -2.82
C LEU A 208 -14.16 19.54 -1.85
N THR A 209 -14.22 19.25 -0.54
CA THR A 209 -14.10 20.27 0.51
C THR A 209 -12.68 20.24 1.07
N ASN A 210 -11.97 21.37 1.03
CA ASN A 210 -10.55 21.45 1.39
C ASN A 210 -9.70 20.39 0.64
N GLY A 211 -9.97 20.20 -0.65
CA GLY A 211 -9.27 19.24 -1.50
C GLY A 211 -9.58 17.77 -1.21
N GLN A 212 -10.56 17.46 -0.35
CA GLN A 212 -10.90 16.07 0.01
C GLN A 212 -12.40 15.80 0.01
N GLY A 213 -12.77 14.53 -0.18
CA GLY A 213 -14.14 14.04 -0.08
C GLY A 213 -14.19 12.57 0.30
N THR A 214 -15.26 12.16 0.98
CA THR A 214 -15.54 10.75 1.27
C THR A 214 -16.74 10.30 0.45
N PHE A 215 -16.60 9.14 -0.17
CA PHE A 215 -17.52 8.60 -1.16
C PHE A 215 -17.83 7.14 -0.88
N SER A 216 -18.91 6.64 -1.48
CA SER A 216 -19.32 5.25 -1.38
C SER A 216 -19.68 4.71 -2.76
N ALA A 217 -19.16 3.53 -3.10
CA ALA A 217 -19.50 2.82 -4.33
C ALA A 217 -19.89 1.37 -4.02
N THR A 218 -20.86 0.84 -4.75
CA THR A 218 -21.24 -0.57 -4.70
C THR A 218 -20.82 -1.24 -6.00
N LEU A 219 -19.93 -2.23 -5.90
CA LEU A 219 -19.48 -3.06 -7.02
C LEU A 219 -20.15 -4.43 -6.96
N ILE A 220 -20.40 -5.04 -8.12
CA ILE A 220 -21.20 -6.25 -8.28
C ILE A 220 -20.35 -7.43 -8.77
N ARG A 221 -19.41 -7.21 -9.67
CA ARG A 221 -18.54 -8.27 -10.22
C ARG A 221 -17.43 -8.59 -9.23
N ALA A 222 -17.34 -9.87 -8.86
CA ALA A 222 -16.22 -10.37 -8.07
C ALA A 222 -14.92 -10.40 -8.90
N GLY A 223 -13.80 -10.18 -8.23
CA GLY A 223 -12.47 -10.07 -8.84
C GLY A 223 -11.89 -8.66 -8.68
N VAL A 224 -10.80 -8.40 -9.42
CA VAL A 224 -10.13 -7.10 -9.40
C VAL A 224 -10.93 -6.10 -10.20
N GLN A 225 -11.41 -5.05 -9.53
CA GLN A 225 -12.14 -3.94 -10.12
C GLN A 225 -11.44 -2.62 -9.77
N THR A 226 -11.46 -1.70 -10.72
CA THR A 226 -10.93 -0.34 -10.58
C THR A 226 -12.07 0.68 -10.62
N ILE A 227 -12.06 1.61 -9.66
CA ILE A 227 -12.83 2.87 -9.67
C ILE A 227 -11.88 3.98 -10.12
N THR A 228 -12.27 4.76 -11.11
CA THR A 228 -11.49 5.89 -11.62
C THR A 228 -12.23 7.17 -11.32
N ALA A 229 -11.53 8.14 -10.73
CA ALA A 229 -12.01 9.49 -10.55
C ALA A 229 -11.31 10.41 -11.55
N THR A 230 -12.08 11.32 -12.14
CA THR A 230 -11.56 12.29 -13.11
C THR A 230 -12.25 13.62 -12.88
N ASP A 231 -11.48 14.71 -12.88
CA ASP A 231 -12.06 16.05 -12.91
C ASP A 231 -12.84 16.25 -14.21
N ASN A 232 -14.07 16.75 -14.09
CA ASN A 232 -14.99 16.86 -15.22
C ASN A 232 -14.58 17.95 -16.23
N ALA A 233 -13.91 19.02 -15.78
CA ALA A 233 -13.45 20.10 -16.64
C ALA A 233 -12.03 19.83 -17.19
N THR A 234 -11.19 19.15 -16.43
CA THR A 234 -9.76 18.96 -16.68
C THR A 234 -9.40 17.48 -16.58
N ALA A 235 -9.69 16.72 -17.63
CA ALA A 235 -9.55 15.25 -17.63
C ALA A 235 -8.15 14.71 -17.29
N SER A 236 -7.09 15.54 -17.36
CA SER A 236 -5.74 15.15 -16.93
C SER A 236 -5.61 15.02 -15.40
N ILE A 237 -6.49 15.66 -14.62
CA ILE A 237 -6.56 15.51 -13.17
C ILE A 237 -7.39 14.25 -12.88
N THR A 238 -6.71 13.11 -12.80
CA THR A 238 -7.34 11.79 -12.63
C THR A 238 -6.62 10.96 -11.57
N GLY A 239 -7.29 9.91 -11.10
CA GLY A 239 -6.81 8.98 -10.09
C GLY A 239 -7.61 7.68 -10.12
N ALA A 240 -7.01 6.58 -9.66
CA ALA A 240 -7.67 5.28 -9.68
C ALA A 240 -7.49 4.53 -8.34
N LEU A 241 -8.55 3.84 -7.93
CA LEU A 241 -8.58 2.91 -6.80
C LEU A 241 -8.83 1.50 -7.32
N THR A 242 -7.88 0.61 -7.10
CA THR A 242 -8.04 -0.82 -7.44
C THR A 242 -8.37 -1.61 -6.19
N VAL A 243 -9.45 -2.40 -6.25
CA VAL A 243 -9.94 -3.24 -5.16
C VAL A 243 -10.24 -4.65 -5.66
N THR A 244 -10.10 -5.65 -4.78
CA THR A 244 -10.54 -7.02 -5.09
C THR A 244 -11.88 -7.27 -4.42
N VAL A 245 -12.94 -7.35 -5.22
CA VAL A 245 -14.31 -7.63 -4.78
C VAL A 245 -14.47 -9.13 -4.56
N ARG A 246 -14.99 -9.53 -3.40
CA ARG A 246 -15.32 -10.94 -3.10
C ARG A 246 -16.73 -11.25 -3.60
N ALA A 247 -16.97 -12.47 -4.07
CA ALA A 247 -18.35 -12.91 -4.30
C ALA A 247 -19.16 -12.87 -3.00
N ALA A 248 -20.46 -12.60 -3.09
CA ALA A 248 -21.36 -12.80 -1.96
C ALA A 248 -21.60 -14.29 -1.71
N SER A 249 -22.27 -14.62 -0.62
CA SER A 249 -22.64 -16.01 -0.33
C SER A 249 -23.44 -16.61 -1.49
N ALA A 250 -23.10 -17.83 -1.89
CA ALA A 250 -23.81 -18.52 -2.96
C ALA A 250 -25.32 -18.65 -2.67
N THR A 251 -26.15 -18.32 -3.66
CA THR A 251 -27.61 -18.48 -3.62
C THR A 251 -28.13 -19.46 -4.66
N LYS A 252 -27.29 -19.87 -5.62
CA LYS A 252 -27.62 -20.81 -6.69
C LYS A 252 -26.41 -21.64 -7.11
N PHE A 253 -26.67 -22.74 -7.80
CA PHE A 253 -25.64 -23.48 -8.53
C PHE A 253 -25.84 -23.28 -10.04
N ALA A 254 -24.74 -23.07 -10.76
CA ALA A 254 -24.70 -23.20 -12.22
C ALA A 254 -24.00 -24.51 -12.56
N ALA A 255 -24.70 -25.38 -13.30
CA ALA A 255 -24.19 -26.67 -13.75
C ALA A 255 -23.94 -26.66 -15.26
N SER A 256 -22.84 -27.28 -15.70
CA SER A 256 -22.60 -27.58 -17.12
C SER A 256 -22.07 -29.00 -17.27
N ALA A 257 -22.55 -29.72 -18.29
CA ALA A 257 -22.04 -31.03 -18.63
C ALA A 257 -20.97 -30.92 -19.74
N SER A 258 -20.01 -31.83 -19.75
CA SER A 258 -18.99 -31.95 -20.81
C SER A 258 -19.58 -32.30 -22.18
N THR A 259 -20.78 -32.86 -22.20
CA THR A 259 -21.53 -33.24 -23.40
C THR A 259 -23.03 -33.14 -23.11
N THR A 260 -23.80 -32.68 -24.09
CA THR A 260 -25.28 -32.64 -24.03
C THR A 260 -25.92 -33.94 -24.56
N THR A 261 -25.13 -34.84 -25.13
CA THR A 261 -25.57 -36.12 -25.71
C THR A 261 -24.67 -37.26 -25.20
N PRO A 262 -24.72 -37.59 -23.89
CA PRO A 262 -23.95 -38.71 -23.36
C PRO A 262 -24.43 -40.05 -23.96
N THR A 263 -23.50 -40.95 -24.25
CA THR A 263 -23.82 -42.32 -24.66
C THR A 263 -24.26 -43.13 -23.44
N ALA A 264 -25.34 -43.92 -23.56
CA ALA A 264 -25.82 -44.77 -22.48
C ALA A 264 -24.70 -45.69 -21.95
N GLY A 265 -24.55 -45.75 -20.62
CA GLY A 265 -23.50 -46.53 -19.95
C GLY A 265 -22.10 -45.92 -19.97
N ALA A 266 -21.87 -44.80 -20.68
CA ALA A 266 -20.61 -44.07 -20.68
C ALA A 266 -20.61 -42.95 -19.64
N ALA A 267 -19.50 -42.81 -18.90
CA ALA A 267 -19.32 -41.71 -17.96
C ALA A 267 -19.09 -40.38 -18.71
N PHE A 268 -19.59 -39.30 -18.13
CA PHE A 268 -19.31 -37.92 -18.56
C PHE A 268 -19.12 -37.04 -17.33
N SER A 269 -18.47 -35.89 -17.49
CA SER A 269 -18.25 -34.95 -16.38
C SER A 269 -19.30 -33.86 -16.33
N VAL A 270 -19.66 -33.44 -15.12
CA VAL A 270 -20.48 -32.26 -14.83
C VAL A 270 -19.64 -31.31 -13.96
N THR A 271 -19.59 -30.04 -14.34
CA THR A 271 -18.97 -28.97 -13.56
C THR A 271 -20.07 -28.19 -12.84
N LEU A 272 -19.88 -27.96 -11.54
CA LEU A 272 -20.74 -27.09 -10.75
C LEU A 272 -19.97 -25.82 -10.34
N LYS A 273 -20.65 -24.68 -10.40
CA LYS A 273 -20.21 -23.42 -9.78
C LYS A 273 -21.26 -22.99 -8.76
N ALA A 274 -20.86 -22.85 -7.50
CA ALA A 274 -21.65 -22.15 -6.51
C ALA A 274 -21.59 -20.66 -6.82
N GLN A 275 -22.74 -20.04 -7.07
CA GLN A 275 -22.83 -18.65 -7.48
C GLN A 275 -23.70 -17.83 -6.55
N ASP A 276 -23.32 -16.58 -6.33
CA ASP A 276 -24.19 -15.60 -5.67
C ASP A 276 -25.35 -15.17 -6.57
N GLN A 277 -26.21 -14.28 -6.04
CA GLN A 277 -27.37 -13.77 -6.77
C GLN A 277 -26.99 -13.06 -8.08
N TYR A 278 -25.78 -12.49 -8.14
CA TYR A 278 -25.23 -11.76 -9.29
C TYR A 278 -24.51 -12.68 -10.30
N GLY A 279 -24.34 -13.97 -10.00
CA GLY A 279 -23.66 -14.93 -10.87
C GLY A 279 -22.15 -15.02 -10.65
N ASN A 280 -21.61 -14.34 -9.62
CA ASN A 280 -20.20 -14.49 -9.26
C ASN A 280 -19.97 -15.86 -8.62
N THR A 281 -18.83 -16.50 -8.92
CA THR A 281 -18.48 -17.77 -8.28
C THR A 281 -17.98 -17.52 -6.85
N ASP A 282 -18.68 -18.10 -5.88
CA ASP A 282 -18.29 -18.08 -4.46
C ASP A 282 -17.23 -19.16 -4.22
N THR A 283 -15.95 -18.76 -4.21
CA THR A 283 -14.82 -19.66 -3.98
C THR A 283 -14.68 -20.12 -2.53
N ALA A 284 -15.43 -19.53 -1.60
CA ALA A 284 -15.47 -19.91 -0.19
C ALA A 284 -16.64 -20.86 0.13
N TYR A 285 -17.42 -21.28 -0.86
CA TYR A 285 -18.54 -22.17 -0.67
C TYR A 285 -18.10 -23.53 -0.09
N ALA A 286 -18.55 -23.85 1.12
CA ALA A 286 -18.21 -25.09 1.84
C ALA A 286 -19.39 -26.07 1.99
N GLY A 287 -20.52 -25.80 1.32
CA GLY A 287 -21.69 -26.68 1.37
C GLY A 287 -21.52 -27.96 0.57
N ARG A 288 -22.43 -28.93 0.78
CA ARG A 288 -22.48 -30.17 -0.02
C ARG A 288 -23.50 -30.05 -1.13
N ALA A 289 -23.10 -30.42 -2.34
CA ALA A 289 -24.03 -30.66 -3.44
C ALA A 289 -24.71 -32.02 -3.26
N HIS A 290 -26.03 -32.06 -3.44
CA HIS A 290 -26.80 -33.30 -3.54
C HIS A 290 -27.25 -33.48 -4.99
N PHE A 291 -27.07 -34.69 -5.52
CA PHE A 291 -27.44 -35.01 -6.89
C PHE A 291 -28.59 -36.00 -6.88
N THR A 292 -29.62 -35.71 -7.67
CA THR A 292 -30.72 -36.62 -7.99
C THR A 292 -30.79 -36.81 -9.50
N SER A 293 -31.38 -37.92 -9.94
CA SER A 293 -31.59 -38.20 -11.36
C SER A 293 -33.02 -38.65 -11.59
N SER A 294 -33.63 -38.23 -12.69
CA SER A 294 -34.92 -38.72 -13.17
C SER A 294 -34.80 -40.00 -14.00
N ASP A 295 -33.57 -40.41 -14.34
CA ASP A 295 -33.36 -41.70 -14.99
C ASP A 295 -33.65 -42.81 -13.97
N THR A 296 -34.72 -43.55 -14.23
CA THR A 296 -35.27 -44.60 -13.36
C THR A 296 -34.71 -45.98 -13.72
N SER A 297 -33.79 -46.06 -14.68
CA SER A 297 -33.15 -47.30 -15.09
C SER A 297 -32.33 -47.88 -13.92
N SER A 298 -32.43 -49.19 -13.66
CA SER A 298 -31.51 -49.85 -12.72
C SER A 298 -30.10 -49.77 -13.28
N GLY A 299 -29.26 -48.87 -12.77
CA GLY A 299 -27.94 -48.59 -13.36
C GLY A 299 -27.53 -47.12 -13.33
N VAL A 300 -28.40 -46.19 -12.90
CA VAL A 300 -28.01 -44.81 -12.59
C VAL A 300 -27.25 -44.79 -11.27
N VAL A 301 -25.95 -45.05 -11.35
CA VAL A 301 -25.09 -45.20 -10.17
C VAL A 301 -24.12 -44.01 -10.14
N LEU A 302 -24.37 -43.06 -9.25
CA LEU A 302 -23.26 -42.33 -8.63
C LEU A 302 -22.34 -43.38 -7.99
N PRO A 303 -21.01 -43.38 -8.22
CA PRO A 303 -20.12 -44.43 -7.71
C PRO A 303 -20.39 -44.72 -6.24
N GLY A 304 -20.86 -45.93 -5.93
CA GLY A 304 -21.18 -46.32 -4.57
C GLY A 304 -19.92 -46.48 -3.71
N ALA A 305 -20.08 -46.59 -2.39
CA ALA A 305 -19.00 -47.03 -1.52
C ALA A 305 -18.46 -48.41 -1.97
N ALA A 306 -17.16 -48.62 -1.82
CA ALA A 306 -16.53 -49.90 -2.15
C ALA A 306 -17.18 -51.04 -1.35
N ALA A 307 -17.67 -52.05 -2.06
CA ALA A 307 -18.27 -53.25 -1.51
C ALA A 307 -17.43 -54.50 -1.79
N SER A 308 -16.49 -54.43 -2.74
CA SER A 308 -15.51 -55.49 -3.01
C SER A 308 -14.21 -54.90 -3.56
N LEU A 309 -13.11 -55.66 -3.46
CA LEU A 309 -11.88 -55.41 -4.22
C LEU A 309 -11.78 -56.47 -5.32
N THR A 310 -11.15 -56.10 -6.43
CA THR A 310 -10.68 -57.04 -7.44
C THR A 310 -9.18 -56.87 -7.61
N LEU A 311 -8.46 -57.98 -7.72
CA LEU A 311 -7.02 -58.00 -7.95
C LEU A 311 -6.73 -58.56 -9.35
N GLY A 312 -6.38 -57.69 -10.29
CA GLY A 312 -5.89 -58.10 -11.61
C GLY A 312 -4.41 -58.44 -11.53
N ALA A 313 -4.04 -59.67 -11.86
CA ALA A 313 -2.67 -60.16 -11.88
C ALA A 313 -2.40 -60.98 -13.15
N PRO A 314 -1.16 -61.06 -13.64
CA PRO A 314 -0.82 -61.97 -14.73
C PRO A 314 -0.96 -63.43 -14.30
N ALA A 315 -1.32 -64.32 -15.23
CA ALA A 315 -1.46 -65.74 -14.94
C ALA A 315 -0.11 -66.41 -14.57
N THR A 316 1.00 -65.84 -15.03
CA THR A 316 2.35 -66.36 -14.79
C THR A 316 3.31 -65.23 -14.44
N ALA A 317 4.21 -65.48 -13.50
CA ALA A 317 5.37 -64.64 -13.20
C ALA A 317 6.67 -65.45 -13.38
N THR A 318 7.79 -64.75 -13.60
CA THR A 318 9.11 -65.38 -13.61
C THR A 318 9.76 -65.17 -12.25
N VAL A 319 10.41 -66.20 -11.70
CA VAL A 319 11.13 -66.13 -10.42
C VAL A 319 12.05 -64.90 -10.39
N ASN A 320 11.99 -64.14 -9.28
CA ASN A 320 12.78 -62.94 -9.02
C ASN A 320 12.56 -61.75 -9.96
N GLN A 321 11.54 -61.79 -10.82
CA GLN A 321 11.19 -60.69 -11.70
C GLN A 321 9.92 -59.98 -11.21
N SER A 322 9.97 -58.67 -11.08
CA SER A 322 8.81 -57.87 -10.67
C SER A 322 7.74 -57.83 -11.76
N PHE A 323 6.48 -57.89 -11.36
CA PHE A 323 5.32 -57.72 -12.23
C PHE A 323 4.26 -56.84 -11.55
N ASN A 324 3.37 -56.28 -12.36
CA ASN A 324 2.31 -55.41 -11.85
C ASN A 324 1.05 -56.20 -11.51
N VAL A 325 0.44 -55.85 -10.39
CA VAL A 325 -0.93 -56.21 -10.04
C VAL A 325 -1.77 -54.94 -9.89
N THR A 326 -3.02 -54.96 -10.34
CA THR A 326 -3.92 -53.81 -10.25
C THR A 326 -5.04 -54.11 -9.27
N VAL A 327 -5.13 -53.30 -8.22
CA VAL A 327 -6.26 -53.35 -7.28
C VAL A 327 -7.32 -52.37 -7.78
N THR A 328 -8.55 -52.84 -7.94
CA THR A 328 -9.69 -51.98 -8.27
C THR A 328 -10.77 -52.16 -7.21
N ALA A 329 -11.17 -51.07 -6.58
CA ALA A 329 -12.30 -51.05 -5.66
C ALA A 329 -13.60 -51.00 -6.46
N LYS A 330 -14.52 -51.93 -6.16
CA LYS A 330 -15.81 -52.06 -6.83
C LYS A 330 -16.95 -51.83 -5.85
N ASP A 331 -18.00 -51.14 -6.27
CA ASP A 331 -19.23 -51.02 -5.49
C ASP A 331 -20.07 -52.32 -5.57
N ARG A 332 -21.21 -52.33 -4.88
CA ARG A 332 -22.10 -53.52 -4.81
C ARG A 332 -22.69 -53.93 -6.17
N TYR A 333 -22.56 -53.08 -7.18
CA TYR A 333 -23.07 -53.28 -8.54
C TYR A 333 -21.95 -53.60 -9.55
N GLY A 334 -20.68 -53.67 -9.10
CA GLY A 334 -19.53 -53.97 -9.95
C GLY A 334 -18.89 -52.75 -10.63
N ASN A 335 -19.35 -51.53 -10.34
CA ASN A 335 -18.76 -50.30 -10.87
C ASN A 335 -17.50 -49.93 -10.07
N VAL A 336 -16.57 -49.19 -10.68
CA VAL A 336 -15.39 -48.70 -9.94
C VAL A 336 -15.84 -47.67 -8.89
N ALA A 337 -15.55 -47.95 -7.62
CA ALA A 337 -15.83 -47.06 -6.49
C ALA A 337 -14.77 -45.95 -6.44
N THR A 338 -14.90 -44.93 -7.31
CA THR A 338 -13.92 -43.85 -7.49
C THR A 338 -13.66 -43.02 -6.21
N GLY A 339 -14.61 -43.06 -5.26
CA GLY A 339 -14.51 -42.45 -3.94
C GLY A 339 -13.73 -43.27 -2.89
N TYR A 340 -13.25 -44.47 -3.20
CA TYR A 340 -12.52 -45.29 -2.23
C TYR A 340 -11.23 -44.60 -1.77
N ARG A 341 -11.04 -44.52 -0.45
CA ARG A 341 -9.87 -43.92 0.25
C ARG A 341 -9.30 -44.87 1.30
N GLY A 342 -9.65 -46.15 1.22
CA GLY A 342 -9.17 -47.17 2.15
C GLY A 342 -7.68 -47.41 2.01
N THR A 343 -7.10 -48.00 3.04
CA THR A 343 -5.70 -48.44 3.02
C THR A 343 -5.66 -49.92 2.76
N VAL A 344 -4.94 -50.35 1.72
CA VAL A 344 -4.79 -51.76 1.37
C VAL A 344 -3.43 -52.29 1.83
N GLN A 345 -3.42 -53.54 2.26
CA GLN A 345 -2.22 -54.30 2.61
C GLN A 345 -2.14 -55.55 1.72
N PHE A 346 -0.92 -55.91 1.32
CA PHE A 346 -0.64 -57.12 0.56
C PHE A 346 -0.05 -58.22 1.45
N THR A 347 -0.47 -59.46 1.19
CA THR A 347 0.14 -60.69 1.73
C THR A 347 0.35 -61.70 0.59
N SER A 348 1.20 -62.69 0.81
CA SER A 348 1.46 -63.77 -0.16
C SER A 348 1.68 -65.10 0.55
N SER A 349 1.42 -66.21 -0.16
CA SER A 349 1.83 -67.55 0.30
C SER A 349 3.33 -67.78 0.11
N ASP A 350 3.97 -66.99 -0.76
CA ASP A 350 5.41 -67.02 -0.97
C ASP A 350 6.11 -66.24 0.15
N LEU A 351 6.75 -66.97 1.05
CA LEU A 351 7.43 -66.40 2.21
C LEU A 351 8.66 -65.55 1.83
N LEU A 352 9.12 -65.63 0.58
CA LEU A 352 10.25 -64.87 0.05
C LEU A 352 9.80 -63.73 -0.89
N ALA A 353 8.49 -63.52 -1.06
CA ALA A 353 7.97 -62.46 -1.91
C ALA A 353 8.39 -61.06 -1.44
N THR A 354 8.65 -60.18 -2.40
CA THR A 354 8.72 -58.74 -2.14
C THR A 354 7.36 -58.13 -2.47
N LEU A 355 6.68 -57.62 -1.45
CA LEU A 355 5.35 -57.01 -1.55
C LEU A 355 5.42 -55.49 -1.38
N PRO A 356 4.46 -54.75 -1.98
CA PRO A 356 4.31 -53.32 -1.73
C PRO A 356 4.04 -53.01 -0.25
N ALA A 357 4.44 -51.82 0.19
CA ALA A 357 3.99 -51.28 1.46
C ALA A 357 2.47 -51.01 1.45
N ASN A 358 1.86 -50.85 2.63
CA ASN A 358 0.46 -50.45 2.75
C ASN A 358 0.22 -49.13 2.01
N TYR A 359 -0.88 -49.05 1.26
CA TYR A 359 -1.18 -47.90 0.42
C TYR A 359 -2.59 -47.37 0.66
N THR A 360 -2.69 -46.09 0.99
CA THR A 360 -3.97 -45.37 1.12
C THR A 360 -4.36 -44.78 -0.23
N PHE A 361 -5.52 -45.21 -0.76
CA PHE A 361 -6.03 -44.66 -2.02
C PHE A 361 -6.31 -43.16 -1.91
N THR A 362 -5.91 -42.42 -2.94
CA THR A 362 -6.09 -40.99 -3.08
C THR A 362 -7.20 -40.68 -4.10
N ALA A 363 -7.54 -39.39 -4.26
CA ALA A 363 -8.46 -38.97 -5.31
C ALA A 363 -7.90 -39.19 -6.73
N GLY A 364 -6.57 -39.17 -6.90
CA GLY A 364 -5.91 -39.37 -8.19
C GLY A 364 -6.04 -40.81 -8.72
N ASP A 365 -6.24 -41.78 -7.82
CA ASP A 365 -6.35 -43.20 -8.19
C ASP A 365 -7.70 -43.53 -8.84
N ALA A 366 -8.72 -42.69 -8.66
CA ALA A 366 -10.07 -42.93 -9.18
C ALA A 366 -10.60 -44.35 -8.92
N GLY A 367 -10.24 -44.95 -7.78
CA GLY A 367 -10.67 -46.30 -7.38
C GLY A 367 -9.86 -47.46 -7.96
N ALA A 368 -8.76 -47.22 -8.70
CA ALA A 368 -7.85 -48.26 -9.17
C ALA A 368 -6.38 -47.84 -9.06
N HIS A 369 -5.50 -48.73 -8.58
CA HIS A 369 -4.07 -48.46 -8.47
C HIS A 369 -3.24 -49.71 -8.83
N SER A 370 -2.08 -49.50 -9.44
CA SER A 370 -1.17 -50.59 -9.84
C SER A 370 0.04 -50.66 -8.92
N PHE A 371 0.40 -51.86 -8.53
CA PHE A 371 1.45 -52.15 -7.58
C PHE A 371 2.44 -53.16 -8.15
N SER A 372 3.71 -53.03 -7.79
CA SER A 372 4.77 -53.97 -8.20
C SER A 372 4.96 -55.06 -7.15
N VAL A 373 4.93 -56.32 -7.58
CA VAL A 373 5.13 -57.51 -6.74
C VAL A 373 6.23 -58.38 -7.36
N THR A 374 7.05 -59.01 -6.52
CA THR A 374 8.04 -60.02 -6.97
C THR A 374 7.84 -61.32 -6.22
N LEU A 375 7.73 -62.44 -6.96
CA LEU A 375 7.61 -63.79 -6.41
C LEU A 375 8.89 -64.59 -6.71
N VAL A 376 9.23 -65.50 -5.80
CA VAL A 376 10.48 -66.27 -5.75
C VAL A 376 10.23 -67.77 -5.82
N THR A 377 9.13 -68.28 -5.26
CA THR A 377 8.94 -69.71 -5.01
C THR A 377 8.03 -70.37 -6.08
N PRO A 378 8.53 -71.32 -6.89
CA PRO A 378 7.70 -72.17 -7.75
C PRO A 378 6.92 -73.24 -6.96
N PRO A 379 5.81 -73.80 -7.49
CA PRO A 379 5.28 -73.59 -8.85
C PRO A 379 4.11 -72.60 -8.94
N SER A 380 3.46 -72.25 -7.83
CA SER A 380 2.29 -71.37 -7.81
C SER A 380 2.14 -70.72 -6.45
N GLU A 381 1.90 -69.41 -6.44
CA GLU A 381 1.80 -68.62 -5.22
C GLU A 381 0.61 -67.64 -5.31
N SER A 382 -0.01 -67.36 -4.17
CA SER A 382 -1.08 -66.36 -4.09
C SER A 382 -0.52 -64.97 -3.74
N VAL A 383 -1.12 -63.94 -4.30
CA VAL A 383 -1.04 -62.57 -3.80
C VAL A 383 -2.45 -62.18 -3.35
N THR A 384 -2.57 -61.74 -2.10
CA THR A 384 -3.82 -61.30 -1.49
C THR A 384 -3.72 -59.83 -1.12
N VAL A 385 -4.76 -59.06 -1.43
CA VAL A 385 -4.93 -57.67 -1.00
C VAL A 385 -6.13 -57.56 -0.08
N THR A 386 -5.99 -56.83 1.03
CA THR A 386 -7.06 -56.62 2.01
C THR A 386 -7.06 -55.18 2.50
N ASP A 387 -8.24 -54.57 2.61
CA ASP A 387 -8.38 -53.27 3.28
C ASP A 387 -8.12 -53.43 4.79
N THR A 388 -7.25 -52.58 5.35
CA THR A 388 -6.80 -52.69 6.74
C THR A 388 -7.86 -52.29 7.76
N ALA A 389 -8.86 -51.49 7.37
CA ALA A 389 -9.96 -51.06 8.23
C ALA A 389 -11.22 -51.92 8.03
N ASN A 390 -11.40 -52.52 6.85
CA ASN A 390 -12.52 -53.41 6.54
C ASN A 390 -12.04 -54.71 5.86
N ALA A 391 -11.71 -55.72 6.66
CA ALA A 391 -11.19 -57.00 6.17
C ALA A 391 -12.14 -57.78 5.23
N SER A 392 -13.44 -57.42 5.15
CA SER A 392 -14.36 -58.00 4.15
C SER A 392 -14.04 -57.56 2.72
N LEU A 393 -13.34 -56.44 2.57
CA LEU A 393 -12.80 -55.98 1.29
C LEU A 393 -11.45 -56.66 1.06
N THR A 394 -11.49 -57.85 0.48
CA THR A 394 -10.31 -58.65 0.18
C THR A 394 -10.41 -59.29 -1.20
N ALA A 395 -9.27 -59.52 -1.85
CA ALA A 395 -9.16 -60.23 -3.12
C ALA A 395 -7.83 -60.99 -3.19
N SER A 396 -7.85 -62.18 -3.79
CA SER A 396 -6.66 -63.01 -3.98
C SER A 396 -6.53 -63.42 -5.44
N ALA A 397 -5.30 -63.48 -5.93
CA ALA A 397 -4.95 -64.02 -7.23
C ALA A 397 -3.91 -65.14 -7.06
N GLN A 398 -4.07 -66.25 -7.79
CA GLN A 398 -3.07 -67.31 -7.90
C GLN A 398 -2.22 -67.07 -9.14
N ILE A 399 -0.90 -67.11 -8.98
CA ILE A 399 0.07 -66.85 -10.05
C ILE A 399 1.02 -68.04 -10.15
N THR A 400 1.12 -68.63 -11.35
CA THR A 400 2.12 -69.67 -11.61
C THR A 400 3.51 -69.04 -11.70
N VAL A 401 4.44 -69.49 -10.86
CA VAL A 401 5.80 -68.97 -10.81
C VAL A 401 6.72 -69.89 -11.60
N LYS A 402 7.26 -69.37 -12.70
CA LYS A 402 8.13 -70.12 -13.63
C LYS A 402 9.59 -69.81 -13.37
N LEU A 403 10.43 -70.84 -13.47
CA LEU A 403 11.87 -70.67 -13.59
C LEU A 403 12.18 -69.87 -14.87
N PRO A 404 13.26 -69.06 -14.87
CA PRO A 404 13.71 -68.39 -16.08
C PRO A 404 14.00 -69.44 -17.18
N LEU A 405 13.65 -69.11 -18.42
CA LEU A 405 14.06 -69.92 -19.57
C LEU A 405 15.60 -69.95 -19.59
N LEU A 406 16.17 -71.15 -19.57
CA LEU A 406 17.60 -71.33 -19.83
C LEU A 406 17.89 -70.85 -21.27
N PRO A 407 18.97 -70.07 -21.48
CA PRO A 407 19.31 -69.52 -22.79
C PRO A 407 19.62 -70.60 -23.84
#